data_AF-A0A533YAG6-F1
#
_entry.id   AF-A0A533YAG6-F1
#
_cell.length_a   1.000
_cell.length_b   1.000
_cell.length_c   1.000
_cell.angle_alpha   90.00
_cell.angle_beta   90.00
_cell.angle_gamma   90.00
#
_symmetry.space_group_name_H-M   'P 1'
#
loop_
_entity.id
_entity.type
_entity.pdbx_description
1 polymer ?
#
loop_
_entity_poly.entity_id
_entity_poly.type
_entity_poly.pdbx_seq_one_letter_code
_entity_poly.pdbx_strand_id
1 'polypeptide(L)'
;METITGIVLPDFLPYLLAIFGLLVLWQCYQLRVMKGRILAIDIFDRSGIRMYLYAVADDRQACEVCQSAHGTVFPPSEVMKRQFTPIKGTCKSSGRCIGFLVGLYGAWPEANQIVEQLRLSRKREPIQLNQDELREMILGPWEQSISANTDRFGICVLEALLGDCTNPSPAMEKYRDTIEYAKEVRHMPLIVPAYFRLVELLTKQGQTAEALHFIEQFEKRYKRKTSGPYAPTEKELGLMRLKKSHLKNTVKRAEAVPSASASDA
;
A
#
# COMPACT_ATOMS: atom_id res chain seq x y z
N MET A 1 -37.73 45.91 -41.87
CA MET A 1 -36.61 45.78 -40.92
C MET A 1 -36.63 44.33 -40.47
N GLU A 2 -35.96 43.45 -41.21
CA GLU A 2 -35.89 42.03 -40.89
C GLU A 2 -34.43 41.58 -41.04
N THR A 3 -33.79 41.39 -39.90
CA THR A 3 -32.48 40.82 -39.72
C THR A 3 -32.61 39.30 -39.70
N ILE A 4 -32.12 38.60 -40.72
CA ILE A 4 -31.79 37.19 -40.61
C ILE A 4 -30.46 36.94 -41.34
N THR A 5 -29.35 37.25 -40.66
CA THR A 5 -28.05 36.65 -40.97
C THR A 5 -28.03 35.25 -40.37
N GLY A 6 -28.68 34.31 -41.04
CA GLY A 6 -28.59 32.89 -40.72
C GLY A 6 -27.26 32.36 -41.23
N ILE A 7 -26.32 32.08 -40.33
CA ILE A 7 -25.07 31.42 -40.69
C ILE A 7 -25.41 29.95 -40.97
N VAL A 8 -25.48 29.58 -42.25
CA VAL A 8 -25.64 28.18 -42.66
C VAL A 8 -24.29 27.50 -42.52
N LEU A 9 -24.08 26.79 -41.39
CA LEU A 9 -22.89 25.97 -41.21
C LEU A 9 -23.00 24.73 -42.13
N PRO A 10 -21.96 24.41 -42.90
CA PRO A 10 -21.95 23.20 -43.71
C PRO A 10 -22.00 21.94 -42.84
N ASP A 11 -22.77 20.93 -43.27
CA ASP A 11 -22.98 19.69 -42.51
C ASP A 11 -21.67 18.94 -42.17
N PHE A 12 -20.59 19.16 -42.91
CA PHE A 12 -19.29 18.53 -42.68
C PHE A 12 -18.43 19.24 -41.61
N LEU A 13 -18.76 20.48 -41.25
CA LEU A 13 -18.00 21.27 -40.27
C LEU A 13 -17.93 20.64 -38.87
N PRO A 14 -19.02 20.09 -38.28
CA PRO A 14 -18.92 19.39 -36.99
C PRO A 14 -17.99 18.17 -37.05
N TYR A 15 -17.94 17.46 -38.18
CA TYR A 15 -17.05 16.30 -38.35
C TYR A 15 -15.58 16.73 -38.42
N LEU A 16 -15.27 17.83 -39.13
CA LEU A 16 -13.93 18.40 -39.15
C LEU A 16 -13.48 18.88 -37.77
N LEU A 17 -14.38 19.51 -37.00
CA LEU A 17 -14.09 19.93 -35.63
C LEU A 17 -13.87 18.72 -34.70
N ALA A 18 -14.64 17.64 -34.87
CA ALA A 18 -14.44 16.40 -34.12
C ALA A 18 -13.09 15.73 -34.45
N ILE A 19 -12.73 15.63 -35.73
CA ILE A 19 -11.44 15.12 -36.18
C ILE A 19 -10.30 15.98 -35.63
N PHE A 20 -10.42 17.30 -35.72
CA PHE A 20 -9.43 18.22 -35.17
C PHE A 20 -9.31 18.08 -33.65
N GLY A 21 -10.44 17.95 -32.94
CA GLY A 21 -10.46 17.69 -31.50
C GLY A 21 -9.73 16.40 -31.13
N LEU A 22 -9.96 15.31 -31.88
CA LEU A 22 -9.25 14.04 -31.70
C LEU A 22 -7.76 14.16 -31.99
N LEU A 23 -7.37 14.89 -33.05
CA LEU A 23 -5.97 15.12 -33.39
C LEU A 23 -5.26 15.97 -32.33
N VAL A 24 -5.91 17.00 -31.79
CA VAL A 24 -5.37 17.81 -30.69
C VAL A 24 -5.24 16.97 -29.42
N LEU A 25 -6.24 16.16 -29.09
CA LEU A 25 -6.17 15.19 -27.98
C LEU A 25 -5.00 14.22 -28.15
N TRP A 26 -4.82 13.68 -29.36
CA TRP A 26 -3.72 12.79 -29.70
C TRP A 26 -2.37 13.51 -29.59
N GLN A 27 -2.27 14.76 -30.02
CA GLN A 27 -1.03 15.53 -29.96
C GLN A 27 -0.68 15.95 -28.53
N CYS A 28 -1.66 16.35 -27.74
CA CYS A 28 -1.51 16.57 -26.30
C CYS A 28 -1.08 15.28 -25.58
N TYR A 29 -1.60 14.13 -26.02
CA TYR A 29 -1.18 12.82 -25.52
C TYR A 29 0.27 12.51 -25.90
N GLN A 30 0.66 12.65 -27.17
CA GLN A 30 2.04 12.46 -27.64
C GLN A 30 3.03 13.37 -26.89
N LEU A 31 2.66 14.63 -26.63
CA LEU A 31 3.47 15.53 -25.82
C LEU A 31 3.61 15.08 -24.36
N ARG A 32 2.59 14.41 -23.78
CA ARG A 32 2.70 13.79 -22.45
C ARG A 32 3.58 12.55 -22.46
N VAL A 33 3.51 11.73 -23.52
CA VAL A 33 4.37 10.56 -23.73
C VAL A 33 5.83 10.97 -23.90
N MET A 34 6.13 11.94 -24.78
CA MET A 34 7.49 12.44 -25.01
C MET A 34 8.08 13.14 -23.78
N LYS A 35 7.26 13.74 -22.92
CA LYS A 35 7.67 14.25 -21.61
C LYS A 35 7.89 13.16 -20.56
N GLY A 36 7.82 11.88 -20.93
CA GLY A 36 7.96 10.74 -20.02
C GLY A 36 6.82 10.60 -19.01
N ARG A 37 5.71 11.35 -19.17
CA ARG A 37 4.58 11.33 -18.23
C ARG A 37 3.64 10.14 -18.44
N ILE A 38 3.73 9.47 -19.58
CA ILE A 38 2.93 8.30 -19.93
C ILE A 38 3.83 7.35 -20.72
N LEU A 39 4.14 6.18 -20.18
CA LEU A 39 4.78 5.12 -20.95
C LEU A 39 3.68 4.39 -21.76
N ALA A 40 3.96 3.95 -22.98
CA ALA A 40 2.98 3.23 -23.82
C ALA A 40 2.37 1.98 -23.15
N ILE A 41 3.03 1.46 -22.10
CA ILE A 41 2.55 0.37 -21.24
C ILE A 41 1.33 0.76 -20.39
N ASP A 42 1.11 2.06 -20.13
CA ASP A 42 -0.02 2.58 -19.34
C ASP A 42 -1.38 2.41 -20.05
N ILE A 43 -1.39 2.11 -21.36
CA ILE A 43 -2.62 1.80 -22.09
C ILE A 43 -3.11 0.37 -21.80
N PHE A 44 -2.17 -0.56 -21.56
CA PHE A 44 -2.49 -1.99 -21.45
C PHE A 44 -2.54 -2.49 -20.00
N ASP A 45 -1.89 -1.81 -19.06
CA ASP A 45 -1.94 -2.16 -17.64
C ASP A 45 -2.84 -1.19 -16.86
N ARG A 46 -4.15 -1.45 -16.89
CA ARG A 46 -5.17 -0.63 -16.18
C ARG A 46 -4.94 -0.50 -14.67
N SER A 47 -4.04 -1.29 -14.09
CA SER A 47 -3.73 -1.24 -12.65
C SER A 47 -2.85 -0.05 -12.27
N GLY A 48 -2.08 0.52 -13.21
CA GLY A 48 -1.09 1.56 -12.92
C GLY A 48 0.00 1.09 -11.95
N ILE A 49 0.28 -0.21 -11.89
CA ILE A 49 1.32 -0.82 -11.05
C ILE A 49 2.38 -1.43 -11.98
N ARG A 50 3.62 -0.95 -11.88
CA ARG A 50 4.75 -1.43 -12.71
C ARG A 50 5.63 -2.43 -11.97
N MET A 51 5.57 -2.45 -10.64
CA MET A 51 6.30 -3.40 -9.79
C MET A 51 5.55 -3.64 -8.48
N TYR A 52 5.81 -4.77 -7.84
CA TYR A 52 5.32 -5.08 -6.49
C TYR A 52 6.50 -5.34 -5.56
N LEU A 53 6.61 -4.60 -4.47
CA LEU A 53 7.61 -4.83 -3.44
C LEU A 53 7.00 -5.61 -2.27
N TYR A 54 7.63 -6.71 -1.86
CA TYR A 54 7.32 -7.35 -0.59
C TYR A 54 8.25 -6.83 0.51
N ALA A 55 7.66 -6.35 1.60
CA ALA A 55 8.39 -5.88 2.77
C ALA A 55 7.75 -6.42 4.05
N VAL A 56 8.59 -6.69 5.04
CA VAL A 56 8.19 -7.04 6.41
C VAL A 56 8.91 -6.10 7.37
N ALA A 57 8.34 -5.86 8.54
CA ALA A 57 9.02 -5.01 9.52
C ALA A 57 10.35 -5.62 9.95
N ASP A 58 11.36 -4.77 10.17
CA ASP A 58 12.68 -5.17 10.66
C ASP A 58 12.70 -5.44 12.17
N ASP A 59 11.61 -5.99 12.72
CA ASP A 59 11.68 -6.53 14.06
C ASP A 59 12.28 -7.95 14.00
N ARG A 60 13.12 -8.30 14.98
CA ARG A 60 13.64 -9.66 15.20
C ARG A 60 12.55 -10.73 15.42
N GLN A 61 11.29 -10.40 15.13
CA GLN A 61 10.10 -11.22 15.25
C GLN A 61 9.64 -11.75 13.89
N ALA A 62 10.11 -11.18 12.78
CA ALA A 62 9.94 -11.79 11.46
C ALA A 62 10.66 -13.15 11.41
N CYS A 63 9.95 -14.18 10.95
CA CYS A 63 10.55 -15.50 10.77
C CYS A 63 11.52 -15.49 9.59
N GLU A 64 12.51 -16.39 9.58
CA GLU A 64 13.54 -16.49 8.54
C GLU A 64 12.96 -16.51 7.12
N VAL A 65 11.83 -17.19 6.91
CA VAL A 65 11.15 -17.26 5.61
C VAL A 65 10.66 -15.87 5.16
N CYS A 66 10.01 -15.14 6.05
CA CYS A 66 9.54 -13.78 5.77
C CYS A 66 10.71 -12.80 5.60
N GLN A 67 11.75 -12.94 6.43
CA GLN A 67 12.95 -12.12 6.35
C GLN A 67 13.70 -12.34 5.02
N SER A 68 13.77 -13.59 4.54
CA SER A 68 14.42 -13.92 3.27
C SER A 68 13.72 -13.34 2.04
N ALA A 69 12.42 -13.03 2.16
CA ALA A 69 11.64 -12.39 1.10
C ALA A 69 11.58 -10.86 1.26
N HIS A 70 11.99 -10.32 2.40
CA HIS A 70 12.01 -8.88 2.65
C HIS A 70 12.83 -8.18 1.56
N GLY A 71 12.28 -7.16 0.89
CA GLY A 71 13.00 -6.45 -0.16
C GLY A 71 12.90 -7.12 -1.55
N THR A 72 12.15 -8.22 -1.69
CA THR A 72 11.94 -8.83 -3.02
C THR A 72 10.94 -8.00 -3.83
N VAL A 73 11.33 -7.63 -5.04
CA VAL A 73 10.51 -6.94 -6.03
C VAL A 73 10.08 -7.90 -7.13
N PHE A 74 8.78 -7.94 -7.40
CA PHE A 74 8.15 -8.81 -8.38
C PHE A 74 7.58 -8.01 -9.55
N PRO A 75 7.66 -8.53 -10.79
CA PRO A 75 6.93 -7.96 -11.89
C PRO A 75 5.43 -8.29 -11.78
N PRO A 76 4.52 -7.44 -12.30
CA PRO A 76 3.08 -7.68 -12.26
C PRO A 76 2.65 -9.05 -12.80
N SER A 77 3.32 -9.52 -13.87
CA SER A 77 3.05 -10.83 -14.49
C SER A 77 3.24 -12.01 -13.53
N GLU A 78 4.11 -11.88 -12.52
CA GLU A 78 4.32 -12.91 -11.50
C GLU A 78 3.20 -12.88 -10.45
N VAL A 79 2.84 -11.68 -9.99
CA VAL A 79 1.84 -11.47 -8.94
C VAL A 79 0.43 -11.88 -9.39
N MET A 80 0.13 -11.74 -10.69
CA MET A 80 -1.18 -12.13 -11.24
C MET A 80 -1.40 -13.65 -11.35
N LYS A 81 -0.38 -14.48 -11.06
CA LYS A 81 -0.55 -15.94 -11.07
C LYS A 81 -1.48 -16.39 -9.92
N ARG A 82 -2.35 -17.36 -10.18
CA ARG A 82 -3.39 -17.83 -9.23
C ARG A 82 -2.88 -18.30 -7.86
N GLN A 83 -1.62 -18.71 -7.78
CA GLN A 83 -0.98 -19.23 -6.56
C GLN A 83 0.23 -18.39 -6.15
N PHE A 84 0.25 -17.11 -6.53
CA PHE A 84 1.33 -16.23 -6.15
C PHE A 84 1.46 -16.15 -4.62
N THR A 85 2.68 -16.32 -4.15
CA THR A 85 3.09 -16.05 -2.77
C THR A 85 4.42 -15.32 -2.82
N PRO A 86 4.59 -14.20 -2.10
CA PRO A 86 5.88 -13.51 -2.04
C PRO A 86 6.92 -14.31 -1.25
N ILE A 87 6.48 -15.25 -0.40
CA ILE A 87 7.36 -16.08 0.42
C ILE A 87 7.51 -17.49 -0.15
N LYS A 88 8.73 -18.02 -0.12
CA LYS A 88 9.06 -19.40 -0.51
C LYS A 88 9.01 -20.32 0.71
N GLY A 89 7.82 -20.76 1.10
CA GLY A 89 7.61 -21.69 2.21
C GLY A 89 6.45 -21.27 3.13
N THR A 90 6.35 -21.91 4.30
CA THR A 90 5.30 -21.62 5.28
C THR A 90 5.83 -20.73 6.39
N CYS A 91 5.16 -19.59 6.63
CA CYS A 91 5.46 -18.73 7.76
C CYS A 91 5.15 -19.45 9.08
N LYS A 92 6.16 -19.54 9.97
CA LYS A 92 6.04 -20.19 11.29
C LYS A 92 5.27 -19.35 12.31
N SER A 93 5.03 -18.07 12.04
CA SER A 93 4.43 -17.13 12.99
C SER A 93 3.53 -16.12 12.28
N SER A 94 2.51 -16.62 11.58
CA SER A 94 1.59 -15.79 10.78
C SER A 94 0.88 -14.67 11.56
N GLY A 95 0.74 -14.81 12.87
CA GLY A 95 0.18 -13.76 13.74
C GLY A 95 1.15 -12.65 14.17
N ARG A 96 2.45 -12.81 13.89
CA ARG A 96 3.52 -11.86 14.22
C ARG A 96 4.23 -11.32 12.97
N CYS A 97 4.41 -12.16 11.96
CA CYS A 97 5.02 -11.76 10.69
C CYS A 97 3.96 -11.13 9.79
N ILE A 98 3.79 -9.82 9.89
CA ILE A 98 2.90 -9.06 9.03
C ILE A 98 3.73 -8.51 7.86
N GLY A 99 3.47 -9.03 6.66
CA GLY A 99 4.12 -8.57 5.44
C GLY A 99 3.19 -7.71 4.60
N PHE A 100 3.79 -6.77 3.87
CA PHE A 100 3.13 -5.89 2.93
C PHE A 100 3.59 -6.24 1.53
N LEU A 101 2.62 -6.45 0.63
CA LEU A 101 2.87 -6.51 -0.81
C LEU A 101 2.39 -5.19 -1.41
N VAL A 102 3.33 -4.30 -1.72
CA VAL A 102 3.07 -2.92 -2.12
C VAL A 102 3.21 -2.81 -3.64
N GLY A 103 2.11 -2.51 -4.33
CA GLY A 103 2.13 -2.17 -5.75
C GLY A 103 2.55 -0.72 -5.97
N LEU A 104 3.57 -0.50 -6.79
CA LEU A 104 4.13 0.82 -7.10
C LEU A 104 4.17 1.05 -8.62
N TYR A 105 3.92 2.28 -9.04
CA TYR A 105 4.19 2.75 -10.39
C TYR A 105 5.69 3.03 -10.56
N GLY A 106 6.34 3.66 -9.58
CA GLY A 106 7.81 3.77 -9.55
C GLY A 106 8.40 4.72 -10.58
N ALA A 107 7.97 6.00 -10.60
CA ALA A 107 8.46 7.00 -11.55
C ALA A 107 9.56 7.93 -11.01
N TRP A 108 10.24 7.56 -9.92
CA TRP A 108 11.46 8.25 -9.45
C TRP A 108 12.72 7.44 -9.82
N PRO A 109 13.92 8.05 -9.82
CA PRO A 109 15.12 7.44 -10.39
C PRO A 109 15.41 6.01 -9.89
N GLU A 110 15.39 5.82 -8.57
CA GLU A 110 15.72 4.56 -7.90
C GLU A 110 14.71 3.46 -8.25
N ALA A 111 13.41 3.74 -8.15
CA ALA A 111 12.38 2.79 -8.55
C ALA A 111 12.36 2.50 -10.05
N ASN A 112 12.59 3.52 -10.89
CA ASN A 112 12.58 3.33 -12.32
C ASN A 112 13.75 2.46 -12.78
N GLN A 113 14.92 2.55 -12.12
CA GLN A 113 16.03 1.63 -12.36
C GLN A 113 15.63 0.18 -12.08
N ILE A 114 14.93 -0.08 -10.96
CA ILE A 114 14.43 -1.42 -10.63
C ILE A 114 13.42 -1.91 -11.68
N VAL A 115 12.50 -1.05 -12.13
CA VAL A 115 11.54 -1.39 -13.18
C VAL A 115 12.24 -1.74 -14.50
N GLU A 116 13.27 -1.00 -14.89
CA GLU A 116 14.06 -1.32 -16.08
C GLU A 116 14.82 -2.64 -15.92
N GLN A 117 15.40 -2.93 -14.76
CA GLN A 117 16.02 -4.22 -14.49
C GLN A 117 15.02 -5.38 -14.61
N LEU A 118 13.80 -5.23 -14.06
CA LEU A 118 12.73 -6.23 -14.19
C LEU A 118 12.37 -6.47 -15.66
N ARG A 119 12.30 -5.40 -16.47
CA ARG A 119 12.00 -5.46 -17.91
C ARG A 119 13.10 -6.15 -18.71
N LEU A 120 14.37 -5.85 -18.41
CA LEU A 120 15.53 -6.41 -19.11
C LEU A 120 15.81 -7.87 -18.74
N SER A 121 15.33 -8.32 -17.58
CA SER A 121 15.47 -9.73 -17.19
C SER A 121 14.72 -10.64 -18.18
N ARG A 122 15.45 -11.54 -18.87
CA ARG A 122 14.91 -12.42 -19.93
C ARG A 122 13.72 -13.26 -19.48
N LYS A 123 13.60 -13.53 -18.19
CA LYS A 123 12.54 -14.33 -17.59
C LYS A 123 11.54 -13.53 -16.75
N ARG A 124 11.68 -12.19 -16.67
CA ARG A 124 10.91 -11.34 -15.75
C ARG A 124 10.96 -11.91 -14.33
N GLU A 125 12.17 -12.21 -13.87
CA GLU A 125 12.39 -12.82 -12.56
C GLU A 125 12.33 -11.76 -11.46
N PRO A 126 11.93 -12.14 -10.23
CA PRO A 126 11.96 -11.24 -9.09
C PRO A 126 13.39 -10.78 -8.78
N ILE A 127 13.54 -9.54 -8.34
CA ILE A 127 14.81 -8.93 -7.93
C ILE A 127 14.83 -8.84 -6.42
N GLN A 128 15.94 -9.26 -5.80
CA GLN A 128 16.14 -9.08 -4.37
C GLN A 128 16.93 -7.81 -4.14
N LEU A 129 16.31 -6.81 -3.50
CA LEU A 129 17.02 -5.60 -3.07
C LEU A 129 17.79 -5.89 -1.78
N ASN A 130 18.97 -5.29 -1.67
CA ASN A 130 19.64 -5.17 -0.38
C ASN A 130 19.00 -4.04 0.46
N GLN A 131 19.43 -3.91 1.72
CA GLN A 131 18.85 -2.93 2.65
C GLN A 131 19.10 -1.48 2.24
N ASP A 132 20.25 -1.19 1.63
CA ASP A 132 20.59 0.16 1.19
C ASP A 132 19.79 0.54 -0.04
N GLU A 133 19.70 -0.34 -1.06
CA GLU A 133 18.85 -0.17 -2.25
C GLU A 133 17.38 0.02 -1.87
N LEU A 134 16.88 -0.77 -0.92
CA LEU A 134 15.52 -0.65 -0.42
C LEU A 134 15.29 0.71 0.25
N ARG A 135 16.25 1.15 1.09
CA ARG A 135 16.17 2.44 1.78
C ARG A 135 16.24 3.60 0.80
N GLU A 136 17.16 3.58 -0.17
CA GLU A 136 17.28 4.60 -1.21
C GLU A 136 15.99 4.68 -2.04
N MET A 137 15.39 3.54 -2.39
CA MET A 137 14.14 3.51 -3.12
C MET A 137 12.99 4.14 -2.31
N ILE A 138 12.92 3.89 -0.99
CA ILE A 138 11.85 4.39 -0.13
C ILE A 138 12.04 5.87 0.24
N LEU A 139 13.27 6.27 0.58
CA LEU A 139 13.61 7.63 1.04
C LEU A 139 14.06 8.58 -0.08
N GLY A 140 14.10 8.08 -1.32
CA GLY A 140 14.43 8.87 -2.50
C GLY A 140 13.41 9.99 -2.80
N PRO A 141 13.61 10.78 -3.86
CA PRO A 141 12.80 11.94 -4.19
C PRO A 141 11.45 11.57 -4.85
N TRP A 142 10.76 10.57 -4.30
CA TRP A 142 9.51 10.03 -4.86
C TRP A 142 8.38 11.07 -4.90
N GLU A 143 8.35 12.01 -3.96
CA GLU A 143 7.36 13.11 -3.91
C GLU A 143 7.45 14.07 -5.11
N GLN A 144 8.63 14.18 -5.71
CA GLN A 144 8.86 15.02 -6.90
C GLN A 144 8.51 14.30 -8.20
N SER A 145 8.22 13.00 -8.12
CA SER A 145 7.91 12.19 -9.29
C SER A 145 6.48 12.39 -9.78
N ILE A 146 6.26 12.07 -11.06
CA ILE A 146 4.91 12.09 -11.65
C ILE A 146 3.95 11.08 -11.00
N SER A 147 4.48 10.05 -10.32
CA SER A 147 3.69 9.02 -9.65
C SER A 147 3.54 9.27 -8.15
N ALA A 148 3.97 10.43 -7.65
CA ALA A 148 3.92 10.76 -6.21
C ALA A 148 2.54 10.51 -5.60
N ASN A 149 1.46 11.02 -6.22
CA ASN A 149 0.10 10.80 -5.74
C ASN A 149 -0.33 9.33 -5.79
N THR A 150 0.09 8.63 -6.85
CA THR A 150 -0.27 7.24 -7.13
C THR A 150 0.43 6.26 -6.19
N ASP A 151 1.65 6.57 -5.78
CA ASP A 151 2.50 5.72 -4.95
C ASP A 151 2.51 6.14 -3.48
N ARG A 152 1.93 7.30 -3.14
CA ARG A 152 1.93 7.90 -1.80
C ARG A 152 1.65 6.90 -0.68
N PHE A 153 0.51 6.21 -0.70
CA PHE A 153 0.16 5.27 0.38
C PHE A 153 1.08 4.04 0.41
N GLY A 154 1.57 3.59 -0.74
CA GLY A 154 2.55 2.52 -0.80
C GLY A 154 3.85 2.93 -0.12
N ILE A 155 4.36 4.11 -0.44
CA ILE A 155 5.58 4.65 0.18
C ILE A 155 5.38 4.97 1.66
N CYS A 156 4.28 5.61 2.06
CA CYS A 156 4.01 5.89 3.47
C CYS A 156 4.05 4.63 4.34
N VAL A 157 3.50 3.52 3.86
CA VAL A 157 3.55 2.23 4.57
C VAL A 157 4.98 1.67 4.62
N LEU A 158 5.73 1.76 3.52
CA LEU A 158 7.13 1.31 3.49
C LEU A 158 8.03 2.14 4.40
N GLU A 159 7.85 3.45 4.43
CA GLU A 159 8.54 4.35 5.36
C GLU A 159 8.14 4.07 6.81
N ALA A 160 6.86 3.75 7.08
CA ALA A 160 6.42 3.34 8.40
C ALA A 160 7.15 2.07 8.83
N LEU A 161 7.22 1.05 7.97
CA LEU A 161 7.95 -0.20 8.24
C LEU A 161 9.43 0.02 8.56
N LEU A 162 10.12 0.93 7.86
CA LEU A 162 11.51 1.29 8.17
C LEU A 162 11.64 1.96 9.55
N GLY A 163 10.62 2.73 9.95
CA GLY A 163 10.57 3.48 11.21
C GLY A 163 10.01 2.70 12.40
N ASP A 164 9.29 1.61 12.18
CA ASP A 164 8.52 0.86 13.21
C ASP A 164 9.29 0.61 14.51
N CYS A 165 10.57 0.24 14.40
CA CYS A 165 11.41 -0.12 15.54
C CYS A 165 12.23 1.05 16.10
N THR A 166 12.51 2.07 15.29
CA THR A 166 13.41 3.17 15.64
C THR A 166 12.65 4.40 16.11
N ASN A 167 11.55 4.74 15.42
CA ASN A 167 10.67 5.84 15.76
C ASN A 167 9.21 5.42 15.49
N PRO A 168 8.56 4.75 16.46
CA PRO A 168 7.24 4.17 16.28
C PRO A 168 6.13 5.23 16.13
N SER A 169 6.30 6.45 16.65
CA SER A 169 5.23 7.46 16.61
C SER A 169 4.88 7.92 15.19
N PRO A 170 5.83 8.37 14.35
CA PRO A 170 5.54 8.67 12.94
C PRO A 170 5.07 7.46 12.14
N ALA A 171 5.56 6.25 12.47
CA ALA A 171 5.10 5.03 11.81
C ALA A 171 3.61 4.77 12.10
N MET A 172 3.18 4.94 13.36
CA MET A 172 1.78 4.82 13.75
C MET A 172 0.89 5.81 13.00
N GLU A 173 1.30 7.07 12.86
CA GLU A 173 0.56 8.08 12.09
C GLU A 173 0.38 7.67 10.62
N LYS A 174 1.44 7.21 9.95
CA LYS A 174 1.37 6.74 8.56
C LYS A 174 0.44 5.53 8.38
N TYR A 175 0.39 4.61 9.34
CA TYR A 175 -0.59 3.51 9.31
C TYR A 175 -2.02 4.02 9.51
N ARG A 176 -2.26 4.99 10.41
CA ARG A 176 -3.58 5.61 10.60
C ARG A 176 -4.06 6.28 9.31
N ASP A 177 -3.21 7.09 8.70
CA ASP A 177 -3.51 7.78 7.44
C ASP A 177 -3.84 6.79 6.31
N THR A 178 -3.08 5.69 6.25
CA THR A 178 -3.36 4.63 5.28
C THR A 178 -4.73 3.99 5.54
N ILE A 179 -5.07 3.66 6.78
CA ILE A 179 -6.37 3.05 7.13
C ILE A 179 -7.54 4.00 6.80
N GLU A 180 -7.37 5.30 7.05
CA GLU A 180 -8.43 6.30 6.91
C GLU A 180 -8.63 6.75 5.45
N TYR A 181 -7.54 6.99 4.73
CA TYR A 181 -7.57 7.69 3.44
C TYR A 181 -7.32 6.79 2.23
N ALA A 182 -6.80 5.56 2.39
CA ALA A 182 -6.62 4.63 1.28
C ALA A 182 -7.97 4.07 0.79
N LYS A 183 -8.52 4.69 -0.26
CA LYS A 183 -9.85 4.35 -0.82
C LYS A 183 -9.82 3.71 -2.20
N GLU A 184 -8.69 3.75 -2.89
CA GLU A 184 -8.55 3.16 -4.23
C GLU A 184 -8.29 1.66 -4.15
N VAL A 185 -8.76 0.93 -5.17
CA VAL A 185 -8.63 -0.53 -5.27
C VAL A 185 -7.18 -0.99 -5.11
N ARG A 186 -6.22 -0.25 -5.70
CA ARG A 186 -4.78 -0.52 -5.61
C ARG A 186 -4.22 -0.44 -4.19
N HIS A 187 -4.84 0.34 -3.30
CA HIS A 187 -4.39 0.51 -1.91
C HIS A 187 -5.08 -0.44 -0.94
N MET A 188 -6.16 -1.12 -1.36
CA MET A 188 -6.89 -2.07 -0.51
C MET A 188 -6.02 -3.19 0.10
N PRO A 189 -5.02 -3.76 -0.60
CA PRO A 189 -4.09 -4.74 -0.01
C PRO A 189 -3.32 -4.23 1.21
N LEU A 190 -3.18 -2.92 1.38
CA LEU A 190 -2.40 -2.30 2.47
C LEU A 190 -3.19 -2.21 3.78
N ILE A 191 -4.52 -2.18 3.71
CA ILE A 191 -5.39 -1.82 4.84
C ILE A 191 -5.34 -2.87 5.96
N VAL A 192 -5.52 -4.15 5.62
CA VAL A 192 -5.54 -5.23 6.63
C VAL A 192 -4.18 -5.32 7.34
N PRO A 193 -3.04 -5.41 6.64
CA PRO A 193 -1.73 -5.39 7.28
C PRO A 193 -1.47 -4.12 8.12
N ALA A 194 -1.92 -2.94 7.67
CA ALA A 194 -1.79 -1.69 8.42
C ALA A 194 -2.54 -1.73 9.76
N TYR A 195 -3.77 -2.27 9.80
CA TYR A 195 -4.48 -2.49 11.07
C TYR A 195 -3.68 -3.36 12.02
N PHE A 196 -3.12 -4.48 11.53
CA PHE A 196 -2.36 -5.39 12.37
C PHE A 196 -1.09 -4.74 12.94
N ARG A 197 -0.31 -4.03 12.11
CA ARG A 197 0.89 -3.33 12.61
C ARG A 197 0.55 -2.19 13.54
N LEU A 198 -0.45 -1.37 13.23
CA LEU A 198 -0.87 -0.29 14.11
C LEU A 198 -1.30 -0.81 15.49
N VAL A 199 -2.15 -1.84 15.54
CA VAL A 199 -2.57 -2.45 16.81
C VAL A 199 -1.36 -3.01 17.59
N GLU A 200 -0.40 -3.61 16.89
CA GLU A 200 0.81 -4.12 17.53
C GLU A 200 1.69 -3.01 18.11
N LEU A 201 1.92 -1.93 17.37
CA LEU A 201 2.69 -0.78 17.85
C LEU A 201 2.01 -0.09 19.02
N LEU A 202 0.70 0.17 18.94
CA LEU A 202 -0.09 0.75 20.03
C LEU A 202 -0.01 -0.12 21.30
N THR A 203 -0.08 -1.45 21.14
CA THR A 203 0.06 -2.40 22.25
C THR A 203 1.46 -2.33 22.87
N LYS A 204 2.52 -2.29 22.05
CA LYS A 204 3.91 -2.18 22.52
C LYS A 204 4.17 -0.86 23.25
N GLN A 205 3.51 0.23 22.85
CA GLN A 205 3.60 1.55 23.48
C GLN A 205 2.68 1.71 24.70
N GLY A 206 1.95 0.67 25.10
CA GLY A 206 1.02 0.72 26.24
C GLY A 206 -0.27 1.49 25.97
N GLN A 207 -0.51 1.96 24.75
CA GLN A 207 -1.71 2.68 24.31
C GLN A 207 -2.91 1.72 24.10
N THR A 208 -3.26 1.00 25.16
CA THR A 208 -4.20 -0.14 25.10
C THR A 208 -5.62 0.27 24.70
N ALA A 209 -6.11 1.42 25.18
CA ALA A 209 -7.44 1.93 24.83
C ALA A 209 -7.55 2.24 23.33
N GLU A 210 -6.50 2.83 22.75
CA GLU A 210 -6.44 3.14 21.33
C GLU A 210 -6.28 1.88 20.47
N ALA A 211 -5.46 0.92 20.92
CA ALA A 211 -5.36 -0.39 20.27
C ALA A 211 -6.74 -1.08 20.19
N LEU A 212 -7.50 -1.07 21.29
CA LEU A 212 -8.86 -1.62 21.32
C LEU A 212 -9.81 -0.87 20.37
N HIS A 213 -9.69 0.46 20.29
CA HIS A 213 -10.48 1.26 19.35
C HIS A 213 -10.24 0.84 17.90
N PHE A 214 -8.98 0.69 17.47
CA PHE A 214 -8.67 0.25 16.10
C PHE A 214 -9.12 -1.19 15.81
N ILE A 215 -9.06 -2.08 16.81
CA ILE A 215 -9.62 -3.43 16.68
C ILE A 215 -11.14 -3.37 16.45
N GLU A 216 -11.86 -2.53 17.19
CA GLU A 216 -13.30 -2.37 17.04
C GLU A 216 -13.68 -1.73 15.70
N GLN A 217 -12.89 -0.77 15.22
CA GLN A 217 -13.03 -0.24 13.87
C GLN A 217 -12.83 -1.33 12.81
N PHE A 218 -11.80 -2.17 12.94
CA PHE A 218 -11.56 -3.30 12.03
C PHE A 218 -12.75 -4.27 12.03
N GLU A 219 -13.24 -4.68 13.20
CA GLU A 219 -14.41 -5.56 13.31
C GLU A 219 -15.66 -4.91 12.70
N LYS A 220 -15.88 -3.61 12.90
CA LYS A 220 -16.99 -2.87 12.31
C LYS A 220 -16.89 -2.84 10.79
N ARG A 221 -15.70 -2.58 10.24
CA ARG A 221 -15.42 -2.53 8.80
C ARG A 221 -15.71 -3.86 8.11
N TYR A 222 -15.41 -4.98 8.77
CA TYR A 222 -15.54 -6.33 8.20
C TYR A 222 -16.68 -7.17 8.84
N LYS A 223 -17.64 -6.53 9.51
CA LYS A 223 -18.74 -7.17 10.28
C LYS A 223 -19.67 -8.04 9.43
N ARG A 224 -19.82 -7.70 8.14
CA ARG A 224 -20.53 -8.51 7.14
C ARG A 224 -19.44 -9.20 6.32
N LYS A 225 -19.59 -10.50 6.03
CA LYS A 225 -18.70 -11.27 5.15
C LYS A 225 -18.50 -10.50 3.85
N THR A 226 -17.48 -9.66 3.83
CA THR A 226 -17.10 -8.87 2.67
C THR A 226 -16.33 -9.85 1.84
N SER A 227 -17.00 -10.53 0.93
CA SER A 227 -16.36 -11.44 -0.02
C SER A 227 -15.67 -10.57 -1.06
N GLY A 228 -14.43 -10.20 -0.79
CA GLY A 228 -13.60 -9.41 -1.68
C GLY A 228 -12.17 -9.93 -1.67
N PRO A 229 -11.39 -9.72 -2.76
CA PRO A 229 -10.01 -10.20 -2.87
C PRO A 229 -9.07 -9.61 -1.82
N TYR A 230 -9.46 -8.50 -1.18
CA TYR A 230 -8.69 -7.78 -0.16
C TYR A 230 -9.37 -7.77 1.21
N ALA A 231 -10.41 -8.59 1.38
CA ALA A 231 -11.02 -8.76 2.69
C ALA A 231 -10.13 -9.67 3.57
N PRO A 232 -10.12 -9.46 4.89
CA PRO A 232 -9.36 -10.31 5.79
C PRO A 232 -9.88 -11.76 5.71
N THR A 233 -8.95 -12.69 5.74
CA THR A 233 -9.22 -14.11 5.86
C THR A 233 -9.82 -14.44 7.23
N GLU A 234 -10.50 -15.60 7.35
CA GLU A 234 -11.00 -16.08 8.64
C GLU A 234 -9.89 -16.24 9.69
N LYS A 235 -8.67 -16.57 9.25
CA LYS A 235 -7.49 -16.63 10.13
C LYS A 235 -7.14 -15.26 10.68
N GLU A 236 -7.12 -14.23 9.85
CA GLU A 236 -6.85 -12.85 10.27
C GLU A 236 -7.96 -12.32 11.19
N LEU A 237 -9.23 -12.57 10.86
CA LEU A 237 -10.37 -12.23 11.73
C LEU A 237 -10.22 -12.90 13.11
N GLY A 238 -9.85 -14.19 13.15
CA GLY A 238 -9.59 -14.92 14.39
C GLY A 238 -8.42 -14.35 15.19
N LEU A 239 -7.32 -13.99 14.53
CA LEU A 239 -6.16 -13.38 15.17
C LEU A 239 -6.49 -12.01 15.78
N MET A 240 -7.29 -11.19 15.09
CA MET A 240 -7.69 -9.88 15.61
C MET A 240 -8.59 -10.02 16.85
N ARG A 241 -9.53 -10.98 16.85
CA ARG A 241 -10.36 -11.31 18.03
C ARG A 241 -9.51 -11.78 19.20
N LEU A 242 -8.50 -12.61 18.95
CA LEU A 242 -7.57 -13.07 19.98
C LEU A 242 -6.81 -11.90 20.61
N LYS A 243 -6.27 -10.98 19.79
CA LYS A 243 -5.62 -9.74 20.25
C LYS A 243 -6.58 -8.91 21.12
N LYS A 244 -7.84 -8.75 20.71
CA LYS A 244 -8.88 -8.05 21.49
C LYS A 244 -9.05 -8.64 22.89
N SER A 245 -9.20 -9.96 22.98
CA SER A 245 -9.39 -10.67 24.24
C SER A 245 -8.19 -10.50 25.17
N HIS A 246 -6.97 -10.61 24.64
CA HIS A 246 -5.75 -10.36 25.41
C HIS A 246 -5.71 -8.93 25.98
N LEU A 247 -5.94 -7.91 25.14
CA LEU A 247 -5.92 -6.52 25.59
C LEU A 247 -6.98 -6.24 26.66
N LYS A 248 -8.21 -6.76 26.50
CA LYS A 248 -9.26 -6.61 27.52
C LYS A 248 -8.89 -7.26 28.86
N ASN A 249 -8.23 -8.43 28.83
CA ASN A 249 -7.76 -9.07 30.05
C ASN A 249 -6.64 -8.27 30.72
N THR A 250 -5.75 -7.66 29.94
CA THR A 250 -4.70 -6.76 30.46
C THR A 250 -5.31 -5.54 31.15
N VAL A 251 -6.31 -4.89 30.53
CA VAL A 251 -7.02 -3.73 31.14
C VAL A 251 -7.69 -4.14 32.45
N LYS A 252 -8.46 -5.23 32.45
CA LYS A 252 -9.13 -5.73 33.67
C LYS A 252 -8.15 -6.05 34.80
N ARG A 253 -6.98 -6.61 34.47
CA ARG A 253 -5.94 -6.93 35.45
C ARG A 253 -5.26 -5.67 35.99
N ALA A 254 -5.09 -4.63 35.16
CA ALA A 254 -4.56 -3.34 35.61
C ALA A 254 -5.58 -2.60 36.50
N GLU A 255 -6.87 -2.66 36.18
CA GLU A 255 -7.95 -2.07 36.98
C GLU A 255 -8.19 -2.80 38.31
N ALA A 256 -7.89 -4.10 38.37
CA ALA A 256 -7.98 -4.91 39.60
C ALA A 256 -6.81 -4.65 40.58
N VAL A 257 -5.82 -3.82 40.20
CA VAL A 257 -4.73 -3.37 41.07
C VAL A 257 -4.87 -1.86 41.36
N PRO A 258 -5.70 -1.46 42.33
CA PRO A 258 -5.44 -0.22 43.05
C PRO A 258 -5.39 -0.42 44.58
N SER A 259 -4.44 0.29 45.22
CA SER A 259 -4.34 0.61 46.66
C SER A 259 -4.17 -0.54 47.67
N ALA A 260 -2.99 -1.18 47.71
CA ALA A 260 -2.52 -1.93 48.89
C ALA A 260 -1.19 -1.38 49.47
N SER A 261 -0.84 -0.14 49.15
CA SER A 261 0.39 0.51 49.66
C SER A 261 0.18 1.99 50.00
N ALA A 262 -0.92 2.29 50.69
CA ALA A 262 -1.13 3.59 51.34
C ALA A 262 -1.87 3.41 52.67
N SER A 263 -1.39 2.47 53.49
CA SER A 263 -1.61 2.42 54.93
C SER A 263 -0.63 1.39 55.48
N ASP A 264 0.52 1.85 55.97
CA ASP A 264 1.11 1.39 57.23
C ASP A 264 2.46 2.10 57.48
N ALA A 265 2.49 2.75 58.66
CA ALA A 265 3.60 3.37 59.41
C ALA A 265 4.17 4.70 58.89
#